data_AF-A0A441I323-F1
#
_entry.id   AF-A0A441I323-F1
#
_cell.length_a   1.000
_cell.length_b   1.000
_cell.length_c   1.000
_cell.angle_alpha   90.00
_cell.angle_beta   90.00
_cell.angle_gamma   90.00
#
_symmetry.space_group_name_H-M   'P 1'
#
loop_
_entity.id
_entity.type
_entity.pdbx_description
1 polymer ?
#
loop_
_entity_poly.entity_id
_entity_poly.type
_entity_poly.pdbx_seq_one_letter_code
_entity_poly.pdbx_strand_id
1 'polypeptide(L)'
;MPEFILESAGRVDMPAASLSFSDLDEFTQGYIEALFFTSECPQVGTEEFKTAEHQEAMREGAADGVLPCDVGFSDLAPQTLQAIIADCRAWQETNAELLAAAYARDYSAEQAGRDYWFTRNGHGTGFWDRRELAPNSAEYEALTAEMVASRDDSAAWQAACDKRAALNEESLGEKLSKACRYRELNPYFGDDEKVHLS
;
A
#
# COMPACT_ATOMS: atom_id res chain seq x y z
N MET A 1 -34.71 30.86 -9.49
CA MET A 1 -33.51 30.00 -9.40
C MET A 1 -33.55 29.37 -8.02
N PRO A 2 -33.65 28.05 -7.90
CA PRO A 2 -33.63 27.41 -6.58
C PRO A 2 -32.21 27.42 -6.02
N GLU A 3 -32.10 27.76 -4.74
CA GLU A 3 -30.84 27.84 -3.98
C GLU A 3 -30.29 26.42 -3.74
N PHE A 4 -28.99 26.26 -4.00
CA PHE A 4 -28.24 25.03 -3.75
C PHE A 4 -27.75 25.05 -2.30
N ILE A 5 -28.35 24.22 -1.44
CA ILE A 5 -27.91 24.04 -0.05
C ILE A 5 -26.84 22.94 -0.04
N LEU A 6 -25.60 23.31 0.29
CA LEU A 6 -24.51 22.38 0.58
C LEU A 6 -24.65 21.88 2.03
N GLU A 7 -25.15 20.66 2.21
CA GLU A 7 -25.04 19.97 3.50
C GLU A 7 -23.61 19.50 3.72
N SER A 8 -22.94 20.11 4.70
CA SER A 8 -21.52 19.90 5.06
C SER A 8 -21.26 18.63 5.89
N ALA A 9 -22.05 17.56 5.67
CA ALA A 9 -21.98 16.34 6.44
C ALA A 9 -21.38 15.16 5.65
N GLY A 10 -20.38 15.39 4.79
CA GLY A 10 -19.39 14.38 4.33
C GLY A 10 -19.90 13.05 3.75
N ARG A 11 -21.20 12.87 3.52
CA ARG A 11 -21.78 11.69 2.87
C ARG A 11 -22.26 12.09 1.50
N VAL A 12 -21.52 11.65 0.50
CA VAL A 12 -22.00 11.65 -0.87
C VAL A 12 -23.02 10.52 -0.97
N ASP A 13 -24.30 10.87 -1.05
CA ASP A 13 -25.37 9.91 -1.31
C ASP A 13 -25.27 9.49 -2.78
N MET A 14 -24.44 8.48 -3.06
CA MET A 14 -24.28 7.92 -4.39
C MET A 14 -25.42 6.91 -4.64
N PRO A 15 -26.16 7.01 -5.75
CA PRO A 15 -27.10 5.96 -6.12
C PRO A 15 -26.33 4.63 -6.28
N ALA A 16 -26.98 3.53 -5.88
CA ALA A 16 -26.46 2.16 -5.88
C ALA A 16 -26.21 1.60 -7.30
N ALA A 17 -25.48 2.32 -8.14
CA ALA A 17 -24.74 1.70 -9.23
C ALA A 17 -23.64 0.88 -8.56
N SER A 18 -23.69 -0.44 -8.74
CA SER A 18 -22.63 -1.35 -8.30
C SER A 18 -21.34 -0.94 -8.99
N LEU A 19 -20.45 -0.25 -8.27
CA LEU A 19 -19.10 0.03 -8.75
C LEU A 19 -18.43 -1.31 -9.06
N SER A 20 -17.83 -1.42 -10.23
CA SER A 20 -16.94 -2.51 -10.59
C SER A 20 -15.49 -2.16 -10.24
N PHE A 21 -14.64 -3.17 -10.12
CA PHE A 21 -13.21 -2.95 -9.85
C PHE A 21 -12.55 -2.05 -10.90
N SER A 22 -12.94 -2.21 -12.17
CA SER A 22 -12.45 -1.40 -13.29
C SER A 22 -12.92 0.06 -13.27
N ASP A 23 -13.92 0.41 -12.44
CA ASP A 23 -14.37 1.81 -12.32
C ASP A 23 -13.48 2.62 -11.36
N LEU A 24 -12.60 1.96 -10.61
CA LEU A 24 -11.65 2.60 -9.70
C LEU A 24 -10.44 3.14 -10.44
N ASP A 25 -9.77 4.14 -9.87
CA ASP A 25 -8.47 4.56 -10.40
C ASP A 25 -7.39 3.51 -10.11
N GLU A 26 -6.36 3.46 -10.96
CA GLU A 26 -5.32 2.43 -10.92
C GLU A 26 -4.64 2.33 -9.55
N PHE A 27 -4.45 3.44 -8.85
CA PHE A 27 -3.87 3.43 -7.50
C PHE A 27 -4.77 2.68 -6.52
N THR A 28 -6.06 2.99 -6.48
CA THR A 28 -7.01 2.28 -5.61
C THR A 28 -7.13 0.80 -6.00
N GLN A 29 -7.04 0.47 -7.29
CA GLN A 29 -7.00 -0.92 -7.75
C GLN A 29 -5.81 -1.67 -7.16
N GLY A 30 -4.59 -1.14 -7.33
CA GLY A 30 -3.38 -1.75 -6.79
C GLY A 30 -3.38 -1.85 -5.25
N TYR A 31 -3.97 -0.89 -4.56
CA TYR A 31 -4.17 -0.96 -3.11
C TYR A 31 -5.03 -2.15 -2.70
N ILE A 32 -6.19 -2.33 -3.34
CA ILE A 32 -7.12 -3.42 -3.03
C ILE A 32 -6.50 -4.78 -3.36
N GLU A 33 -5.78 -4.89 -4.47
CA GLU A 33 -5.07 -6.12 -4.81
C GLU A 33 -4.02 -6.51 -3.76
N ALA A 34 -3.24 -5.53 -3.29
CA ALA A 34 -2.24 -5.77 -2.25
C ALA A 34 -2.89 -6.16 -0.91
N LEU A 35 -4.04 -5.56 -0.56
CA LEU A 35 -4.84 -5.93 0.60
C LEU A 35 -5.20 -7.42 0.57
N PHE A 36 -5.83 -7.88 -0.51
CA PHE A 36 -6.24 -9.28 -0.63
C PHE A 36 -5.03 -10.23 -0.67
N PHE A 37 -4.04 -9.92 -1.50
CA PHE A 37 -2.83 -10.73 -1.64
C PHE A 37 -2.10 -10.99 -0.31
N THR A 38 -2.10 -10.03 0.61
CA THR A 38 -1.39 -10.14 1.90
C THR A 38 -2.24 -10.67 3.05
N SER A 39 -3.54 -10.82 2.84
CA SER A 39 -4.49 -11.10 3.93
C SER A 39 -5.23 -12.42 3.76
N GLU A 40 -5.21 -13.01 2.57
CA GLU A 40 -5.86 -14.30 2.30
C GLU A 40 -5.20 -15.47 3.02
N CYS A 41 -6.03 -16.39 3.48
CA CYS A 41 -5.69 -17.73 3.96
C CYS A 41 -5.49 -18.65 2.76
N PRO A 42 -4.25 -19.04 2.42
CA PRO A 42 -4.03 -19.83 1.23
C PRO A 42 -4.79 -21.16 1.29
N GLN A 43 -5.51 -21.49 0.21
CA GLN A 43 -6.24 -22.75 0.04
C GLN A 43 -7.45 -22.95 0.96
N VAL A 44 -7.84 -21.95 1.76
CA VAL A 44 -9.01 -22.01 2.65
C VAL A 44 -10.13 -21.16 2.07
N GLY A 45 -11.12 -21.81 1.47
CA GLY A 45 -12.33 -21.13 0.99
C GLY A 45 -13.28 -20.77 2.14
N THR A 46 -14.31 -19.98 1.83
CA THR A 46 -15.24 -19.41 2.82
C THR A 46 -15.91 -20.46 3.71
N GLU A 47 -16.27 -21.62 3.14
CA GLU A 47 -16.91 -22.71 3.88
C GLU A 47 -15.99 -23.34 4.93
N GLU A 48 -14.72 -23.58 4.57
CA GLU A 48 -13.72 -24.13 5.48
C GLU A 48 -13.31 -23.08 6.53
N PHE A 49 -13.16 -21.84 6.10
CA PHE A 49 -12.82 -20.70 6.96
C PHE A 49 -13.79 -20.59 8.15
N LYS A 50 -15.09 -20.79 7.93
CA LYS A 50 -16.13 -20.68 8.96
C LYS A 50 -16.20 -21.86 9.93
N THR A 51 -15.49 -22.96 9.67
CA THR A 51 -15.55 -24.12 10.56
C THR A 51 -14.99 -23.79 11.94
N ALA A 52 -15.56 -24.39 12.99
CA ALA A 52 -15.08 -24.19 14.36
C ALA A 52 -13.61 -24.61 14.54
N GLU A 53 -13.17 -25.61 13.78
CA GLU A 53 -11.78 -26.08 13.74
C GLU A 53 -10.85 -25.00 13.18
N HIS A 54 -11.18 -24.42 12.02
CA HIS A 54 -10.36 -23.36 11.43
C HIS A 54 -10.37 -22.08 12.29
N GLN A 55 -11.53 -21.71 12.84
CA GLN A 55 -11.65 -20.56 13.74
C GLN A 55 -10.86 -20.73 15.05
N GLU A 56 -10.70 -21.95 15.56
CA GLU A 56 -9.78 -22.24 16.67
C GLU A 56 -8.32 -22.12 16.20
N ALA A 57 -7.96 -22.70 15.06
CA ALA A 57 -6.60 -22.59 14.51
C ALA A 57 -6.17 -21.13 14.31
N MET A 58 -7.05 -20.24 13.84
CA MET A 58 -6.76 -18.79 13.76
C MET A 58 -6.51 -18.18 15.14
N ARG A 59 -7.31 -18.51 16.15
CA ARG A 59 -7.14 -18.01 17.53
C ARG A 59 -5.84 -18.47 18.18
N GLU A 60 -5.39 -19.67 17.84
CA GLU A 60 -4.11 -20.22 18.29
C GLU A 60 -2.91 -19.73 17.46
N GLY A 61 -3.15 -18.97 16.38
CA GLY A 61 -2.10 -18.51 15.46
C GLY A 61 -1.49 -19.64 14.61
N ALA A 62 -2.23 -20.74 14.43
CA ALA A 62 -1.84 -21.89 13.64
C ALA A 62 -2.32 -21.83 12.18
N ALA A 63 -3.15 -20.84 11.83
CA ALA A 63 -3.61 -20.57 10.47
C ALA A 63 -2.87 -19.36 9.88
N ASP A 64 -2.56 -19.45 8.59
CA ASP A 64 -2.02 -18.34 7.80
C ASP A 64 -3.17 -17.48 7.26
N GLY A 65 -3.05 -16.14 7.34
CA GLY A 65 -4.03 -15.20 6.80
C GLY A 65 -5.25 -14.95 7.71
N VAL A 66 -6.11 -14.03 7.28
CA VAL A 66 -7.32 -13.58 8.01
C VAL A 66 -8.57 -13.46 7.13
N LEU A 67 -8.46 -13.76 5.83
CA LEU A 67 -9.55 -13.75 4.86
C LEU A 67 -9.63 -15.08 4.11
N PRO A 68 -10.80 -15.57 3.72
CA PRO A 68 -10.89 -16.72 2.80
C PRO A 68 -10.19 -16.45 1.45
N CYS A 69 -9.67 -17.47 0.77
CA CYS A 69 -9.02 -17.30 -0.54
C CYS A 69 -10.00 -17.16 -1.72
N ASP A 70 -11.31 -17.21 -1.47
CA ASP A 70 -12.37 -17.08 -2.48
C ASP A 70 -13.18 -15.78 -2.35
N VAL A 71 -12.78 -14.88 -1.43
CA VAL A 71 -13.34 -13.52 -1.36
C VAL A 71 -12.51 -12.53 -2.18
N GLY A 72 -13.14 -11.46 -2.64
CA GLY A 72 -12.44 -10.42 -3.39
C GLY A 72 -13.15 -9.07 -3.36
N PHE A 73 -12.92 -8.25 -4.38
CA PHE A 73 -13.48 -6.90 -4.48
C PHE A 73 -15.00 -6.82 -4.24
N SER A 74 -15.77 -7.78 -4.75
CA SER A 74 -17.23 -7.85 -4.58
C SER A 74 -17.68 -8.13 -3.13
N ASP A 75 -16.76 -8.59 -2.29
CA ASP A 75 -17.01 -8.98 -0.91
C ASP A 75 -16.62 -7.89 0.07
N LEU A 76 -16.03 -6.78 -0.38
CA LEU A 76 -15.85 -5.60 0.45
C LEU A 76 -17.20 -5.04 0.90
N ALA A 77 -17.33 -4.77 2.19
CA ALA A 77 -18.50 -4.04 2.68
C ALA A 77 -18.55 -2.64 2.01
N PRO A 78 -19.73 -2.12 1.63
CA PRO A 78 -19.83 -0.84 0.93
C PRO A 78 -19.16 0.32 1.66
N GLN A 79 -19.26 0.35 2.99
CA GLN A 79 -18.63 1.37 3.83
C GLN A 79 -17.10 1.23 3.84
N THR A 80 -16.59 0.00 3.82
CA THR A 80 -15.16 -0.30 3.69
C THR A 80 -14.62 0.17 2.34
N LEU A 81 -15.30 -0.16 1.24
CA LEU A 81 -14.93 0.31 -0.09
C LEU A 81 -14.90 1.85 -0.17
N GLN A 82 -15.93 2.51 0.37
CA GLN A 82 -15.97 3.98 0.43
C GLN A 82 -14.81 4.56 1.25
N ALA A 83 -14.46 3.94 2.38
CA ALA A 83 -13.34 4.36 3.21
C ALA A 83 -12.00 4.20 2.49
N ILE A 84 -11.80 3.07 1.78
CA ILE A 84 -10.59 2.83 0.97
C ILE A 84 -10.45 3.89 -0.12
N ILE A 85 -11.51 4.15 -0.89
CA ILE A 85 -11.51 5.16 -1.97
C ILE A 85 -11.18 6.54 -1.39
N ALA A 86 -11.80 6.92 -0.28
CA ALA A 86 -11.57 8.22 0.35
C ALA A 86 -10.13 8.35 0.87
N ASP A 87 -9.56 7.31 1.47
CA ASP A 87 -8.19 7.29 1.98
C ASP A 87 -7.17 7.37 0.85
N CYS A 88 -7.31 6.53 -0.20
CA CYS A 88 -6.44 6.54 -1.37
C CYS A 88 -6.44 7.91 -2.04
N ARG A 89 -7.63 8.46 -2.28
CA ARG A 89 -7.79 9.80 -2.86
C ARG A 89 -7.12 10.89 -2.01
N ALA A 90 -7.38 10.90 -0.70
CA ALA A 90 -6.80 11.91 0.19
C ALA A 90 -5.26 11.84 0.22
N TRP A 91 -4.71 10.62 0.18
CA TRP A 91 -3.27 10.41 0.14
C TRP A 91 -2.67 10.84 -1.20
N GLN A 92 -3.30 10.50 -2.33
CA GLN A 92 -2.91 10.93 -3.67
C GLN A 92 -2.91 12.46 -3.80
N GLU A 93 -3.96 13.12 -3.31
CA GLU A 93 -4.07 14.59 -3.33
C GLU A 93 -2.99 15.26 -2.46
N THR A 94 -2.72 14.71 -1.27
CA THR A 94 -1.71 15.24 -0.34
C THR A 94 -0.28 15.09 -0.88
N ASN A 95 -0.02 14.03 -1.64
CA ASN A 95 1.32 13.67 -2.12
C ASN A 95 1.47 13.81 -3.65
N ALA A 96 0.61 14.60 -4.30
CA ALA A 96 0.53 14.71 -5.75
C ALA A 96 1.87 15.06 -6.41
N GLU A 97 2.67 15.95 -5.80
CA GLU A 97 3.99 16.33 -6.31
C GLU A 97 4.99 15.17 -6.28
N LEU A 98 5.02 14.40 -5.18
CA LEU A 98 5.89 13.23 -5.04
C LEU A 98 5.49 12.12 -6.01
N LEU A 99 4.18 11.90 -6.17
CA LEU A 99 3.64 10.91 -7.12
C LEU A 99 3.93 11.32 -8.56
N ALA A 100 3.77 12.60 -8.91
CA ALA A 100 4.14 13.09 -10.25
C ALA A 100 5.62 12.87 -10.55
N ALA A 101 6.51 13.12 -9.57
CA ALA A 101 7.94 12.86 -9.70
C ALA A 101 8.26 11.35 -9.82
N ALA A 102 7.52 10.49 -9.12
CA ALA A 102 7.65 9.05 -9.22
C ALA A 102 7.18 8.53 -10.58
N TYR A 103 6.01 8.96 -11.06
CA TYR A 103 5.43 8.52 -12.34
C TYR A 103 6.28 8.93 -13.54
N ALA A 104 7.10 9.96 -13.42
CA ALA A 104 8.09 10.32 -14.43
C ALA A 104 9.25 9.31 -14.56
N ARG A 105 9.32 8.27 -13.71
CA ARG A 105 10.42 7.29 -13.63
C ARG A 105 10.00 5.85 -13.97
N ASP A 106 9.02 5.66 -14.85
CA ASP A 106 8.50 4.34 -15.23
C ASP A 106 7.88 3.57 -14.05
N TYR A 107 7.32 4.32 -13.10
CA TYR A 107 6.62 3.80 -11.93
C TYR A 107 5.13 4.08 -12.09
N SER A 108 4.27 3.06 -12.01
CA SER A 108 2.84 3.22 -12.31
C SER A 108 2.01 3.61 -11.08
N ALA A 109 0.81 4.14 -11.32
CA ALA A 109 -0.14 4.43 -10.25
C ALA A 109 -0.60 3.15 -9.53
N GLU A 110 -0.81 2.06 -10.28
CA GLU A 110 -1.14 0.75 -9.73
C GLU A 110 -0.06 0.24 -8.76
N GLN A 111 1.21 0.33 -9.15
CA GLN A 111 2.32 -0.07 -8.29
C GLN A 111 2.41 0.83 -7.05
N ALA A 112 2.16 2.13 -7.19
CA ALA A 112 2.08 3.06 -6.06
C ALA A 112 0.97 2.69 -5.07
N GLY A 113 -0.18 2.22 -5.56
CA GLY A 113 -1.27 1.72 -4.72
C GLY A 113 -0.86 0.52 -3.88
N ARG A 114 -0.20 -0.46 -4.51
CA ARG A 114 0.33 -1.65 -3.82
C ARG A 114 1.36 -1.26 -2.76
N ASP A 115 2.29 -0.38 -3.12
CA ASP A 115 3.34 0.10 -2.23
C ASP A 115 2.80 0.93 -1.07
N TYR A 116 1.70 1.65 -1.27
CA TYR A 116 1.01 2.33 -0.19
C TYR A 116 0.47 1.33 0.84
N TRP A 117 -0.16 0.23 0.40
CA TRP A 117 -0.60 -0.84 1.30
C TRP A 117 0.57 -1.53 2.01
N PHE A 118 1.64 -1.89 1.30
CA PHE A 118 2.78 -2.59 1.92
C PHE A 118 3.50 -1.70 2.94
N THR A 119 3.72 -0.44 2.58
CA THR A 119 4.43 0.51 3.43
C THR A 119 3.63 0.85 4.68
N ARG A 120 2.33 1.15 4.54
CA ARG A 120 1.51 1.55 5.69
C ARG A 120 1.35 0.45 6.75
N ASN A 121 1.30 -0.81 6.31
CA ASN A 121 1.11 -2.00 7.16
C ASN A 121 2.43 -2.66 7.58
N GLY A 122 3.58 -2.16 7.12
CA GLY A 122 4.88 -2.66 7.57
C GLY A 122 5.23 -4.05 7.05
N HIS A 123 4.81 -4.44 5.85
CA HIS A 123 5.08 -5.77 5.25
C HIS A 123 6.56 -6.03 4.88
N GLY A 124 7.48 -5.15 5.24
CA GLY A 124 8.91 -5.29 4.94
C GLY A 124 9.32 -4.99 3.49
N THR A 125 8.36 -4.61 2.64
CA THR A 125 8.56 -4.06 1.29
C THR A 125 7.64 -2.85 1.08
N GLY A 126 7.88 -2.06 0.04
CA GLY A 126 7.13 -0.84 -0.24
C GLY A 126 7.92 0.11 -1.14
N PHE A 127 7.64 1.41 -1.01
CA PHE A 127 8.23 2.44 -1.90
C PHE A 127 9.77 2.46 -1.88
N TRP A 128 10.41 2.20 -0.74
CA TRP A 128 11.87 2.22 -0.59
C TRP A 128 12.58 1.06 -1.32
N ASP A 129 11.85 0.01 -1.66
CA ASP A 129 12.37 -1.19 -2.34
C ASP A 129 12.32 -1.06 -3.87
N ARG A 130 11.81 0.07 -4.40
CA ARG A 130 11.59 0.28 -5.83
C ARG A 130 12.82 0.90 -6.48
N ARG A 131 13.40 0.18 -7.43
CA ARG A 131 14.60 0.63 -8.17
C ARG A 131 14.34 1.93 -8.94
N GLU A 132 13.13 2.09 -9.44
CA GLU A 132 12.63 3.25 -10.17
C GLU A 132 12.65 4.51 -9.29
N LEU A 133 12.43 4.33 -7.98
CA LEU A 133 12.33 5.42 -7.00
C LEU A 133 13.65 5.67 -6.24
N ALA A 134 14.66 4.83 -6.49
CA ALA A 134 16.01 5.00 -5.98
C ALA A 134 16.62 6.34 -6.46
N PRO A 135 17.64 6.85 -5.78
CA PRO A 135 18.34 8.05 -6.23
C PRO A 135 19.02 7.82 -7.58
N ASN A 136 19.37 8.92 -8.27
CA ASN A 136 19.92 8.88 -9.62
C ASN A 136 21.06 7.85 -9.70
N SER A 137 20.88 6.84 -10.56
CA SER A 137 21.82 5.73 -10.70
C SER A 137 23.23 6.23 -10.97
N ALA A 138 23.41 7.34 -11.69
CA ALA A 138 24.76 7.87 -11.97
C ALA A 138 25.54 8.27 -10.69
N GLU A 139 24.88 8.92 -9.73
CA GLU A 139 25.51 9.34 -8.47
C GLU A 139 25.66 8.16 -7.51
N TYR A 140 24.67 7.27 -7.49
CA TYR A 140 24.73 6.02 -6.72
C TYR A 140 25.86 5.08 -7.21
N GLU A 141 26.04 4.95 -8.53
CA GLU A 141 27.12 4.18 -9.16
C GLU A 141 28.48 4.84 -8.94
N ALA A 142 28.56 6.18 -9.00
CA ALA A 142 29.78 6.91 -8.66
C ALA A 142 30.22 6.67 -7.21
N LEU A 143 29.27 6.72 -6.26
CA LEU A 143 29.53 6.40 -4.85
C LEU A 143 29.91 4.92 -4.66
N THR A 144 29.29 4.01 -5.41
CA THR A 144 29.64 2.58 -5.38
C THR A 144 31.06 2.36 -5.91
N ALA A 145 31.48 3.06 -6.96
CA ALA A 145 32.86 3.04 -7.46
C ALA A 145 33.84 3.64 -6.44
N GLU A 146 33.47 4.74 -5.76
CA GLU A 146 34.25 5.35 -4.66
C GLU A 146 34.45 4.37 -3.49
N MET A 147 33.40 3.64 -3.10
CA MET A 147 33.48 2.58 -2.10
C MET A 147 34.47 1.50 -2.54
N VAL A 148 34.30 0.94 -3.75
CA VAL A 148 35.19 -0.12 -4.27
C VAL A 148 36.66 0.32 -4.32
N ALA A 149 36.92 1.56 -4.74
CA ALA A 149 38.26 2.14 -4.77
C ALA A 149 38.85 2.37 -3.37
N SER A 150 37.99 2.59 -2.37
CA SER A 150 38.35 2.87 -0.98
C SER A 150 38.31 1.64 -0.07
N ARG A 151 38.14 0.42 -0.61
CA ARG A 151 37.97 -0.81 0.19
C ARG A 151 39.10 -1.10 1.20
N ASP A 152 40.29 -0.59 0.93
CA ASP A 152 41.48 -0.80 1.75
C ASP A 152 41.74 0.38 2.73
N ASP A 153 40.92 1.43 2.67
CA ASP A 153 40.93 2.59 3.59
C ASP A 153 39.59 2.67 4.34
N SER A 154 39.60 2.23 5.60
CA SER A 154 38.39 2.16 6.43
C SER A 154 37.71 3.52 6.64
N ALA A 155 38.44 4.63 6.64
CA ALA A 155 37.87 5.95 6.87
C ALA A 155 37.20 6.48 5.59
N ALA A 156 37.87 6.31 4.45
CA ALA A 156 37.31 6.68 3.14
C ALA A 156 36.12 5.78 2.75
N TRP A 157 36.19 4.48 3.05
CA TRP A 157 35.08 3.55 2.88
C TRP A 157 33.85 3.99 3.68
N GLN A 158 34.03 4.32 4.97
CA GLN A 158 32.92 4.75 5.82
C GLN A 158 32.32 6.07 5.33
N ALA A 159 33.15 7.05 4.93
CA ALA A 159 32.66 8.31 4.38
C ALA A 159 31.83 8.12 3.09
N ALA A 160 32.23 7.18 2.22
CA ALA A 160 31.47 6.85 1.02
C ALA A 160 30.14 6.13 1.35
N CYS A 161 30.14 5.23 2.33
CA CYS A 161 28.92 4.61 2.86
C CYS A 161 27.94 5.66 3.39
N ASP A 162 28.42 6.63 4.17
CA ASP A 162 27.58 7.67 4.78
C ASP A 162 26.95 8.57 3.71
N LYS A 163 27.72 8.96 2.67
CA LYS A 163 27.19 9.71 1.51
C LYS A 163 26.09 8.94 0.78
N ARG A 164 26.30 7.63 0.57
CA ARG A 164 25.32 6.77 -0.11
C ARG A 164 24.05 6.59 0.72
N ALA A 165 24.19 6.48 2.04
CA ALA A 165 23.05 6.42 2.95
C ALA A 165 22.22 7.71 2.90
N ALA A 166 22.87 8.88 2.96
CA ALA A 166 22.19 10.18 2.86
C ALA A 166 21.45 10.35 1.52
N LEU A 167 22.06 9.92 0.42
CA LEU A 167 21.43 9.94 -0.90
C LEU A 167 20.17 9.05 -0.96
N ASN A 168 20.19 7.90 -0.28
CA ASN A 168 19.02 7.04 -0.15
C ASN A 168 17.92 7.68 0.73
N GLU A 169 18.28 8.34 1.84
CA GLU A 169 17.31 9.04 2.71
C GLU A 169 16.53 10.17 2.00
N GLU A 170 17.11 10.73 0.94
CA GLU A 170 16.50 11.76 0.08
C GLU A 170 15.82 11.19 -1.18
N SER A 171 15.83 9.87 -1.38
CA SER A 171 15.21 9.22 -2.53
C SER A 171 13.69 9.44 -2.57
N LEU A 172 13.09 9.30 -3.76
CA LEU A 172 11.63 9.40 -3.88
C LEU A 172 10.96 8.26 -3.11
N GLY A 173 11.56 7.06 -3.12
CA GLY A 173 11.06 5.91 -2.37
C GLY A 173 10.99 6.20 -0.87
N GLU A 174 12.04 6.76 -0.29
CA GLU A 174 12.05 7.13 1.13
C GLU A 174 11.09 8.28 1.46
N LYS A 175 10.97 9.28 0.57
CA LYS A 175 10.02 10.39 0.77
C LYS A 175 8.58 9.90 0.77
N LEU A 176 8.21 9.04 -0.18
CA LEU A 176 6.88 8.41 -0.22
C LEU A 176 6.64 7.50 0.98
N SER A 177 7.68 6.77 1.43
CA SER A 177 7.61 5.93 2.62
C SER A 177 7.34 6.74 3.88
N LYS A 178 8.08 7.84 4.09
CA LYS A 178 7.87 8.76 5.21
C LYS A 178 6.52 9.48 5.15
N ALA A 179 5.99 9.71 3.95
CA ALA A 179 4.66 10.29 3.76
C ALA A 179 3.54 9.31 4.13
N CYS A 180 3.80 8.00 4.11
CA CYS A 180 2.90 7.02 4.69
C CYS A 180 2.92 7.18 6.21
N ARG A 181 1.78 7.55 6.77
CA ARG A 181 1.61 7.49 8.22
C ARG A 181 1.45 6.02 8.57
N TYR A 182 2.50 5.40 9.13
CA TYR A 182 2.43 4.02 9.62
C TYR A 182 1.18 3.85 10.49
N ARG A 183 0.21 3.14 9.92
CA ARG A 183 -1.06 2.85 10.53
C ARG A 183 -1.53 1.55 9.89
N GLU A 184 -1.29 0.50 10.65
CA GLU A 184 -1.79 -0.83 10.36
C GLU A 184 -3.32 -0.76 10.24
N LEU A 185 -3.82 -1.32 9.14
CA LEU A 185 -5.23 -1.58 8.92
C LEU A 185 -5.38 -3.09 8.87
N ASN A 186 -6.22 -3.61 9.74
CA ASN A 186 -6.41 -5.05 9.85
C ASN A 186 -7.68 -5.45 9.11
N PRO A 187 -7.57 -6.15 7.98
CA PRO A 187 -8.73 -6.73 7.33
C PRO A 187 -9.29 -7.88 8.16
N TYR A 188 -10.61 -8.02 8.13
CA TYR A 188 -11.30 -9.15 8.74
C TYR A 188 -12.56 -9.51 7.95
N PHE A 189 -12.93 -10.79 8.03
CA PHE A 189 -14.15 -11.30 7.45
C PHE A 189 -15.27 -11.26 8.49
N GLY A 190 -16.29 -10.43 8.26
CA GLY A 190 -17.38 -10.17 9.19
C GLY A 190 -18.50 -11.23 9.15
N ASP A 191 -19.35 -11.22 10.19
CA ASP A 191 -20.54 -12.08 10.28
C ASP A 191 -21.56 -11.82 9.16
N ASP A 192 -21.47 -10.65 8.51
CA ASP A 192 -22.27 -10.27 7.34
C ASP A 192 -21.71 -10.82 6.01
N GLU A 193 -20.71 -11.71 6.08
CA GLU A 193 -20.01 -12.31 4.94
C GLU A 193 -19.36 -11.25 4.04
N LYS A 194 -18.91 -10.16 4.67
CA LYS A 194 -18.19 -9.07 4.00
C LYS A 194 -16.82 -8.82 4.62
N VAL A 195 -15.94 -8.26 3.81
CA VAL A 195 -14.60 -7.85 4.19
C VAL A 195 -14.64 -6.42 4.70
N HIS A 196 -14.07 -6.23 5.89
CA HIS A 196 -13.99 -4.95 6.60
C HIS A 196 -12.54 -4.61 6.94
N LEU A 197 -12.30 -3.35 7.32
CA LEU A 197 -11.00 -2.87 7.80
C LEU A 197 -11.17 -2.24 9.20
N SER A 198 -10.26 -2.56 10.13
CA SER A 198 -10.19 -1.99 11.49
C SER A 198 -8.91 -1.20 11.75
#